data_AF-A0A9P8KNX9-F1
#
_entry.id   AF-A0A9P8KNX9-F1
#
_cell.length_a   1.000
_cell.length_b   1.000
_cell.length_c   1.000
_cell.angle_alpha   90.00
_cell.angle_beta   90.00
_cell.angle_gamma   90.00
#
_symmetry.space_group_name_H-M   'P 1'
#
loop_
_entity.id
_entity.type
_entity.pdbx_description
1 polymer ?
#
loop_
_entity_poly.entity_id
_entity_poly.type
_entity_poly.pdbx_seq_one_letter_code
_entity_poly.pdbx_strand_id
1 'polypeptide(L)'
;MSDQTNGTAPTQQPEPADYRQFMELLININAQLQRLSDRMDAAEQRAAAYETRAAANEARAAEMDNRIAANNIRITAMFKNLDRRAKNAACFRCWQTPATPLLPLVNLTTGQEIIGSPATVEQLSRIDEAATRNILDALQIEHYNHDAAGARELLRFYTMYAST
;
A
#
# COMPACT_ATOMS: atom_id res chain seq x y z
N MET A 1 30.74 -72.25 69.10
CA MET A 1 29.62 -72.48 68.18
C MET A 1 28.92 -71.16 68.01
N SER A 2 28.87 -70.69 66.77
CA SER A 2 28.59 -69.31 66.40
C SER A 2 27.09 -69.15 66.16
N ASP A 3 26.41 -68.33 66.97
CA ASP A 3 25.02 -67.94 66.68
C ASP A 3 25.02 -66.69 65.80
N GLN A 4 24.81 -66.91 64.51
CA GLN A 4 24.43 -65.88 63.54
C GLN A 4 22.94 -65.59 63.73
N THR A 5 22.61 -64.49 64.40
CA THR A 5 21.27 -63.90 64.31
C THR A 5 21.22 -63.00 63.07
N ASN A 6 20.61 -63.53 62.01
CA ASN A 6 20.23 -62.80 60.81
C ASN A 6 19.35 -61.59 61.20
N GLY A 7 19.93 -60.39 61.12
CA GLY A 7 19.19 -59.14 61.24
C GLY A 7 18.33 -58.94 59.99
N THR A 8 17.04 -59.27 60.08
CA THR A 8 16.03 -58.80 59.14
C THR A 8 16.00 -57.26 59.21
N ALA A 9 16.50 -56.61 58.17
CA ALA A 9 16.34 -55.17 58.00
C ALA A 9 14.83 -54.86 57.96
N PRO A 10 14.31 -53.99 58.84
CA PRO A 10 12.92 -53.60 58.77
C PRO A 10 12.71 -52.80 57.50
N THR A 11 11.99 -53.37 56.53
CA THR A 11 11.30 -52.59 55.50
C THR A 11 10.31 -51.69 56.23
N GLN A 12 10.73 -50.46 56.54
CA GLN A 12 9.83 -49.41 57.01
C GLN A 12 8.85 -49.11 55.88
N GLN A 13 7.64 -49.67 55.99
CA GLN A 13 6.50 -49.16 55.23
C GLN A 13 6.26 -47.71 55.70
N PRO A 14 6.13 -46.74 54.79
CA PRO A 14 5.82 -45.37 55.16
C PRO A 14 4.49 -45.32 55.91
N GLU A 15 4.41 -44.48 56.94
CA GLU A 15 3.21 -44.28 57.75
C GLU A 15 2.05 -43.80 56.84
N PRO A 16 0.79 -44.18 57.11
CA PRO A 16 -0.36 -43.81 56.28
C PRO A 16 -0.52 -42.29 56.07
N ALA A 17 0.03 -41.47 56.96
CA ALA A 17 0.07 -40.01 56.85
C ALA A 17 1.05 -39.51 55.76
N ASP A 18 2.20 -40.16 55.61
CA ASP A 18 3.21 -39.79 54.59
C ASP A 18 2.67 -40.07 53.18
N TYR A 19 1.91 -41.15 53.02
CA TYR A 19 1.26 -41.48 51.74
C TYR A 19 0.19 -40.45 51.35
N ARG A 20 -0.56 -39.92 52.34
CA ARG A 20 -1.55 -38.87 52.09
C ARG A 20 -0.91 -37.56 51.66
N GLN A 21 0.13 -37.11 52.37
CA GLN A 21 0.87 -35.90 51.99
C GLN A 21 1.51 -36.03 50.61
N PHE A 22 2.08 -37.20 50.30
CA PHE A 22 2.64 -37.47 48.98
C PHE A 22 1.57 -37.40 47.88
N MET A 23 0.38 -37.96 48.11
CA MET A 23 -0.73 -37.89 47.16
C MET A 23 -1.26 -36.46 46.97
N GLU A 24 -1.37 -35.67 48.02
CA GLU A 24 -1.75 -34.25 47.93
C GLU A 24 -0.74 -33.44 47.12
N LEU A 25 0.56 -33.70 47.31
CA LEU A 25 1.61 -33.08 46.53
C LEU A 25 1.48 -33.42 45.04
N LEU A 26 1.25 -34.69 44.69
CA LEU A 26 1.05 -35.12 43.30
C LEU A 26 -0.17 -34.45 42.66
N ILE A 27 -1.27 -34.33 43.40
CA ILE A 27 -2.48 -33.63 42.93
C ILE A 27 -2.18 -32.15 42.65
N ASN A 28 -1.45 -31.49 43.56
CA ASN A 28 -1.09 -30.08 43.39
C ASN A 28 -0.13 -29.88 42.21
N ILE A 29 0.87 -30.75 42.05
CA ILE A 29 1.80 -30.71 40.91
C ILE A 29 1.03 -30.88 39.60
N ASN A 30 0.13 -31.88 39.50
CA ASN A 30 -0.68 -32.07 38.30
C ASN A 30 -1.57 -30.86 38.00
N ALA A 31 -2.18 -30.26 39.03
CA ALA A 31 -2.98 -29.05 38.85
C ALA A 31 -2.13 -27.85 38.37
N GLN A 32 -0.88 -27.73 38.84
CA GLN A 32 0.04 -26.69 38.39
C GLN A 32 0.52 -26.93 36.95
N LEU A 33 0.83 -28.17 36.59
CA LEU A 33 1.20 -28.54 35.21
C LEU A 33 0.05 -28.28 34.24
N GLN A 34 -1.19 -28.60 34.61
CA GLN A 34 -2.35 -28.29 33.78
C GLN A 34 -2.50 -26.78 33.56
N ARG A 35 -2.44 -25.98 34.62
CA ARG A 35 -2.49 -24.51 34.51
C ARG A 35 -1.35 -23.95 33.66
N LEU A 36 -0.17 -24.57 33.70
CA LEU A 36 0.95 -24.16 32.85
C LEU A 36 0.68 -24.51 31.39
N SER A 37 0.16 -25.70 31.10
CA SER A 37 -0.27 -26.12 29.77
C SER A 37 -1.29 -25.15 29.19
N ASP A 38 -2.36 -24.84 29.94
CA ASP A 38 -3.41 -23.93 29.48
C ASP A 38 -2.85 -22.52 29.19
N ARG A 39 -1.87 -22.07 29.99
CA ARG A 39 -1.19 -20.79 29.78
C ARG A 39 -0.28 -20.80 28.56
N MET A 40 0.37 -21.93 28.26
CA MET A 40 1.18 -22.11 27.06
C MET A 40 0.30 -22.11 25.81
N ASP A 41 -0.80 -22.86 25.81
CA ASP A 41 -1.76 -22.89 24.70
C ASP A 41 -2.32 -21.49 24.43
N ALA A 42 -2.68 -20.75 25.48
CA ALA A 42 -3.14 -19.38 25.35
C ALA A 42 -2.04 -18.42 24.84
N ALA A 43 -0.77 -18.66 25.18
CA ALA A 43 0.35 -17.88 24.68
C ALA A 43 0.62 -18.16 23.20
N GLU A 44 0.58 -19.43 22.78
CA GLU A 44 0.72 -19.84 21.38
C GLU A 44 -0.39 -19.24 20.50
N GLN A 45 -1.65 -19.29 20.96
CA GLN A 45 -2.76 -18.65 20.25
C GLN A 45 -2.57 -17.14 20.09
N ARG A 46 -2.04 -16.45 21.13
CA ARG A 46 -1.72 -15.03 21.03
C ARG A 46 -0.58 -14.77 20.07
N ALA A 47 0.46 -15.59 20.08
CA ALA A 47 1.59 -15.48 19.15
C ALA A 47 1.11 -15.60 17.69
N ALA A 48 0.32 -16.62 17.37
CA ALA A 48 -0.27 -16.79 16.05
C ALA A 48 -1.15 -15.58 15.62
N ALA A 49 -1.90 -15.01 16.56
CA ALA A 49 -2.68 -13.80 16.30
C ALA A 49 -1.79 -12.56 16.03
N TYR A 50 -0.65 -12.43 16.72
CA TYR A 50 0.30 -11.36 16.46
C TYR A 50 0.98 -11.50 15.10
N GLU A 51 1.38 -12.71 14.71
CA GLU A 51 1.96 -12.99 13.39
C GLU A 51 0.98 -12.63 12.27
N THR A 52 -0.29 -13.04 12.42
CA THR A 52 -1.34 -12.69 11.45
C THR A 52 -1.52 -11.17 11.32
N ARG A 53 -1.50 -10.44 12.45
CA ARG A 53 -1.60 -8.98 12.46
C ARG A 53 -0.38 -8.31 11.86
N ALA A 54 0.82 -8.84 12.11
CA ALA A 54 2.06 -8.33 11.54
C ALA A 54 2.02 -8.43 10.00
N ALA A 55 1.68 -9.60 9.47
CA ALA A 55 1.55 -9.81 8.02
C ALA A 55 0.50 -8.87 7.39
N ALA A 56 -0.64 -8.66 8.06
CA ALA A 56 -1.66 -7.73 7.59
C ALA A 56 -1.18 -6.26 7.60
N ASN A 57 -0.38 -5.87 8.58
CA ASN A 57 0.19 -4.52 8.67
C ASN A 57 1.26 -4.30 7.59
N GLU A 58 2.11 -5.30 7.33
CA GLU A 58 3.10 -5.24 6.24
C GLU A 58 2.43 -5.08 4.87
N ALA A 59 1.36 -5.83 4.61
CA ALA A 59 0.57 -5.69 3.38
C ALA A 59 -0.02 -4.27 3.23
N ARG A 60 -0.55 -3.69 4.31
CA ARG A 60 -1.06 -2.31 4.30
C ARG A 60 0.04 -1.28 4.09
N ALA A 61 1.22 -1.48 4.66
CA ALA A 61 2.36 -0.59 4.48
C ALA A 61 2.81 -0.61 3.01
N ALA A 62 2.95 -1.79 2.41
CA ALA A 62 3.29 -1.92 0.99
C ALA A 62 2.28 -1.25 0.06
N GLU A 63 0.98 -1.36 0.36
CA GLU A 63 -0.05 -0.66 -0.40
C GLU A 63 0.01 0.86 -0.25
N MET A 64 0.30 1.34 0.97
CA MET A 64 0.50 2.77 1.21
C MET A 64 1.72 3.31 0.44
N ASP A 65 2.83 2.58 0.41
CA ASP A 65 4.03 2.95 -0.35
C ASP A 65 3.74 3.03 -1.85
N ASN A 66 3.01 2.06 -2.41
CA ASN A 66 2.57 2.09 -3.81
C ASN A 66 1.71 3.32 -4.12
N ARG A 67 0.78 3.68 -3.21
CA ARG A 67 -0.05 4.89 -3.36
C ARG A 67 0.78 6.17 -3.30
N ILE A 68 1.76 6.24 -2.40
CA ILE A 68 2.68 7.38 -2.30
C ILE A 68 3.49 7.51 -3.59
N ALA A 69 4.03 6.41 -4.12
CA ALA A 69 4.77 6.42 -5.37
C ALA A 69 3.92 6.92 -6.55
N ALA A 70 2.69 6.41 -6.69
CA ALA A 70 1.76 6.87 -7.73
C ALA A 70 1.41 8.36 -7.59
N ASN A 71 1.19 8.84 -6.37
CA ASN A 71 0.95 10.26 -6.11
C ASN A 71 2.16 11.13 -6.46
N ASN A 72 3.37 10.68 -6.16
CA ASN A 72 4.60 11.42 -6.51
C ASN A 72 4.76 11.58 -8.03
N ILE A 73 4.45 10.52 -8.79
CA ILE A 73 4.43 10.59 -10.26
C ILE A 73 3.43 11.65 -10.73
N ARG A 74 2.20 11.59 -10.20
CA ARG A 74 1.12 12.50 -10.56
C ARG A 74 1.45 13.96 -10.27
N ILE A 75 1.96 14.25 -9.07
CA ILE A 75 2.34 15.61 -8.65
C ILE A 75 3.44 16.15 -9.57
N THR A 76 4.46 15.33 -9.84
CA THR A 76 5.56 15.71 -10.74
C THR A 76 5.05 15.99 -12.16
N ALA A 77 4.15 15.16 -12.67
CA ALA A 77 3.53 15.36 -13.99
C ALA A 77 2.66 16.63 -14.02
N MET A 78 1.91 16.93 -12.96
CA MET A 78 1.14 18.17 -12.84
C MET A 78 2.04 19.41 -12.89
N PHE A 79 3.15 19.43 -12.15
CA PHE A 79 4.11 20.54 -12.20
C PHE A 79 4.74 20.70 -13.59
N LYS A 80 5.12 19.60 -14.24
CA LYS A 80 5.62 19.63 -15.63
C LYS A 80 4.57 20.21 -16.58
N ASN A 81 3.32 19.77 -16.49
CA ASN A 81 2.25 20.28 -17.34
C ASN A 81 1.97 21.75 -17.10
N LEU A 82 2.03 22.22 -15.84
CA LEU A 82 1.89 23.64 -15.52
C LEU A 82 3.01 24.48 -16.14
N ASP A 83 4.27 24.04 -16.02
CA ASP A 83 5.43 24.69 -16.64
C ASP A 83 5.33 24.71 -18.18
N ARG A 84 4.98 23.58 -18.79
CA ARG A 84 4.80 23.48 -20.25
C ARG A 84 3.67 24.36 -20.74
N ARG A 85 2.54 24.40 -20.02
CA ARG A 85 1.41 25.29 -20.30
C ARG A 85 1.81 26.77 -20.24
N ALA A 86 2.61 27.16 -19.24
CA ALA A 86 3.11 28.53 -19.12
C ALA A 86 4.03 28.89 -20.30
N LYS A 87 4.95 27.99 -20.69
CA LYS A 87 5.83 28.17 -21.85
C LYS A 87 5.05 28.24 -23.16
N ASN A 88 4.10 27.35 -23.37
CA ASN A 88 3.22 27.34 -24.53
C ASN A 88 2.43 28.65 -24.66
N ALA A 89 1.87 29.13 -23.54
CA ALA A 89 1.14 30.40 -23.51
C ALA A 89 2.06 31.60 -23.82
N ALA A 90 3.28 31.63 -23.28
CA ALA A 90 4.27 32.67 -23.56
C ALA A 90 4.67 32.67 -25.04
N CYS A 91 5.05 31.50 -25.59
CA CYS A 91 5.42 31.34 -27.00
C CYS A 91 4.29 31.77 -27.93
N PHE A 92 3.06 31.34 -27.67
CA PHE A 92 1.91 31.74 -28.47
C PHE A 92 1.66 33.25 -28.42
N ARG A 93 1.77 33.88 -27.25
CA ARG A 93 1.61 35.35 -27.14
C ARG A 93 2.68 36.12 -27.92
N CYS A 94 3.92 35.60 -27.98
CA CYS A 94 5.02 36.24 -28.68
C CYS A 94 4.93 36.13 -30.21
N TRP A 95 4.44 35.00 -30.73
CA TRP A 95 4.44 34.76 -32.19
C TRP A 95 3.06 34.87 -32.83
N GLN A 96 2.00 34.48 -32.11
CA GLN A 96 0.61 34.50 -32.58
C GLN A 96 0.41 33.82 -33.95
N THR A 97 1.27 32.85 -34.29
CA THR A 97 1.19 32.11 -35.55
C THR A 97 0.65 30.70 -35.33
N PRO A 98 -0.09 30.13 -36.30
CA PRO A 98 -0.52 28.72 -36.25
C PRO A 98 0.65 27.73 -36.15
N ALA A 99 1.82 28.09 -36.71
CA ALA A 99 3.04 27.31 -36.65
C ALA A 99 3.79 27.38 -35.30
N THR A 100 3.27 28.11 -34.31
CA THR A 100 3.89 28.21 -32.99
C THR A 100 4.06 26.82 -32.38
N PRO A 101 5.29 26.38 -32.08
CA PRO A 101 5.55 25.09 -31.45
C PRO A 101 4.98 25.06 -30.03
N LEU A 102 4.45 23.89 -29.68
CA LEU A 102 3.94 23.56 -28.36
C LEU A 102 4.78 22.44 -27.76
N LEU A 103 5.11 22.59 -26.49
CA LEU A 103 5.65 21.50 -25.69
C LEU A 103 4.52 20.48 -25.42
N PRO A 104 4.79 19.18 -25.59
CA PRO A 104 3.79 18.13 -25.42
C PRO A 104 3.34 18.06 -23.96
N LEU A 105 2.14 17.57 -23.67
CA LEU A 105 1.73 17.35 -22.27
C LEU A 105 2.26 16.01 -21.75
N VAL A 106 2.17 15.80 -20.44
CA VAL A 106 2.67 14.63 -19.72
C VAL A 106 1.49 13.90 -19.07
N ASN A 107 1.47 12.58 -19.19
CA ASN A 107 0.45 11.71 -18.60
C ASN A 107 0.58 11.71 -17.06
N LEU A 108 -0.53 11.93 -16.36
CA LEU A 108 -0.53 12.02 -14.90
C LEU A 108 -0.28 10.69 -14.19
N THR A 109 -0.51 9.57 -14.88
CA THR A 109 -0.33 8.22 -14.33
C THR A 109 1.10 7.71 -14.55
N THR A 110 1.70 8.02 -15.70
CA THR A 110 3.02 7.47 -16.07
C THR A 110 4.17 8.48 -15.96
N GLY A 111 3.87 9.78 -15.92
CA GLY A 111 4.89 10.83 -15.93
C GLY A 111 5.64 10.99 -17.26
N GLN A 112 5.20 10.28 -18.31
CA GLN A 112 5.76 10.32 -19.68
C GLN A 112 4.96 11.26 -20.58
N GLU A 113 5.57 11.69 -21.69
CA GLU A 113 4.88 12.53 -22.68
C GLU A 113 3.68 11.80 -23.27
N ILE A 114 2.57 12.53 -23.46
CA ILE A 114 1.35 11.98 -24.03
C ILE A 114 1.53 11.87 -25.54
N ILE A 115 1.49 10.64 -26.05
CA ILE A 115 1.52 10.34 -27.48
C ILE A 115 0.34 11.02 -28.16
N GLY A 116 0.60 11.71 -29.27
CA GLY A 116 -0.43 12.45 -30.00
C GLY A 116 -0.70 13.85 -29.45
N SER A 117 0.06 14.31 -28.44
CA SER A 117 0.03 15.73 -28.06
C SER A 117 0.33 16.61 -29.28
N PRO A 118 -0.46 17.67 -29.52
CA PRO A 118 -0.23 18.55 -30.65
C PRO A 118 1.10 19.28 -30.50
N ALA A 119 1.92 19.23 -31.55
CA ALA A 119 3.23 19.88 -31.59
C ALA A 119 3.14 21.36 -31.99
N THR A 120 2.00 21.80 -32.56
CA THR A 120 1.76 23.20 -32.94
C THR A 120 0.33 23.63 -32.63
N VAL A 121 0.09 24.95 -32.61
CA VAL A 121 -1.25 25.53 -32.42
C VAL A 121 -2.23 25.14 -33.55
N GLU A 122 -1.73 25.03 -34.78
CA GLU A 122 -2.53 24.55 -35.90
C GLU A 122 -2.98 23.10 -35.71
N GLN A 123 -2.09 22.22 -35.26
CA GLN A 123 -2.43 20.83 -34.93
C GLN A 123 -3.44 20.77 -33.78
N LEU A 124 -3.27 21.59 -32.74
CA LEU A 124 -4.20 21.68 -31.62
C LEU A 124 -5.61 22.11 -32.06
N SER A 125 -5.73 22.92 -33.11
CA SER A 125 -7.02 23.37 -33.63
C SER A 125 -7.71 22.31 -34.52
N ARG A 126 -6.92 21.42 -35.13
CA ARG A 126 -7.37 20.37 -36.06
C ARG A 126 -7.40 18.96 -35.46
N ILE A 127 -6.98 18.81 -34.21
CA ILE A 127 -6.96 17.52 -33.53
C ILE A 127 -8.36 16.90 -33.55
N ASP A 128 -8.43 15.59 -33.82
CA ASP A 128 -9.71 14.89 -33.83
C ASP A 128 -10.23 14.65 -32.40
N GLU A 129 -11.50 14.27 -32.31
CA GLU A 129 -12.16 14.05 -31.03
C GLU A 129 -11.55 12.88 -30.24
N ALA A 130 -11.16 11.80 -30.92
CA ALA A 130 -10.63 10.61 -30.27
C ALA A 130 -9.27 10.91 -29.62
N ALA A 131 -8.37 11.58 -30.34
CA ALA A 131 -7.10 12.05 -29.83
C ALA A 131 -7.28 13.07 -28.70
N THR A 132 -8.26 13.97 -28.81
CA THR A 132 -8.60 14.93 -27.75
C THR A 132 -8.98 14.20 -26.46
N ARG A 133 -9.91 13.23 -26.53
CA ARG A 133 -10.35 12.44 -25.38
C ARG A 133 -9.21 11.64 -24.77
N ASN A 134 -8.39 10.98 -25.60
CA ASN A 134 -7.22 10.24 -25.12
C ASN A 134 -6.24 11.12 -24.34
N ILE A 135 -6.02 12.36 -24.78
CA ILE A 135 -5.15 13.30 -24.07
C ILE A 135 -5.81 13.74 -22.75
N LEU A 136 -7.10 14.07 -22.77
CA LEU A 136 -7.84 14.46 -21.55
C LEU A 136 -7.88 13.32 -20.51
N ASP A 137 -8.03 12.08 -20.96
CA ASP A 137 -7.96 10.88 -20.11
C ASP A 137 -6.56 10.70 -19.50
N ALA A 138 -5.51 10.87 -20.31
CA ALA A 138 -4.13 10.84 -19.82
C ALA A 138 -3.83 11.96 -18.81
N LEU A 139 -4.56 13.07 -18.89
CA LEU A 139 -4.54 14.17 -17.93
C LEU A 139 -5.51 13.96 -16.74
N GLN A 140 -6.27 12.86 -16.72
CA GLN A 140 -7.32 12.57 -15.74
C GLN A 140 -8.31 13.73 -15.57
N ILE A 141 -8.67 14.36 -16.69
CA ILE A 141 -9.66 15.43 -16.72
C ILE A 141 -11.01 14.81 -17.07
N GLU A 142 -11.93 14.91 -16.12
CA GLU A 142 -13.33 14.58 -16.39
C GLU A 142 -13.87 15.51 -17.47
N HIS A 143 -14.25 14.92 -18.60
CA HIS A 143 -14.76 15.64 -19.77
C HIS A 143 -16.17 15.17 -20.13
N TYR A 144 -16.91 14.66 -19.15
CA TYR A 144 -18.29 14.20 -19.30
C TYR A 144 -19.17 15.33 -19.85
N ASN A 145 -19.96 15.00 -20.87
CA ASN A 145 -20.93 15.88 -21.53
C ASN A 145 -20.38 17.01 -22.42
N HIS A 146 -19.06 17.06 -22.69
CA HIS A 146 -18.56 17.94 -23.75
C HIS A 146 -18.78 17.30 -25.13
N ASP A 147 -19.28 18.10 -26.06
CA ASP A 147 -19.20 17.78 -27.48
C ASP A 147 -17.74 17.89 -27.97
N ALA A 148 -17.48 17.47 -29.21
CA ALA A 148 -16.14 17.50 -29.79
C ALA A 148 -15.49 18.90 -29.79
N ALA A 149 -16.30 19.97 -29.83
CA ALA A 149 -15.83 21.34 -29.75
C ALA A 149 -15.42 21.71 -28.32
N GLY A 150 -16.28 21.42 -27.33
CA GLY A 150 -16.01 21.66 -25.92
C GLY A 150 -14.79 20.89 -25.40
N ALA A 151 -14.62 19.62 -25.81
CA ALA A 151 -13.45 18.83 -25.43
C ALA A 151 -12.15 19.43 -25.99
N ARG A 152 -12.18 19.95 -27.23
CA ARG A 152 -11.02 20.62 -27.84
C ARG A 152 -10.69 21.94 -27.17
N GLU A 153 -11.69 22.75 -26.83
CA GLU A 153 -11.47 23.99 -26.07
C GLU A 153 -10.92 23.70 -24.67
N LEU A 154 -11.40 22.64 -24.02
CA LEU A 154 -10.84 22.17 -22.75
C LEU A 154 -9.36 21.77 -22.91
N LEU A 155 -9.04 20.96 -23.91
CA LEU A 155 -7.65 20.58 -24.20
C LEU A 155 -6.79 21.81 -24.51
N ARG A 156 -7.32 22.77 -25.27
CA ARG A 156 -6.64 24.03 -25.59
C ARG A 156 -6.33 24.81 -24.33
N PHE A 157 -7.30 24.94 -23.42
CA PHE A 157 -7.11 25.57 -22.12
C PHE A 157 -5.96 24.92 -21.34
N TYR A 158 -5.94 23.59 -21.24
CA TYR A 158 -4.89 22.86 -20.51
C TYR A 158 -3.52 22.88 -21.21
N THR A 159 -3.49 23.06 -22.53
CA THR A 159 -2.25 23.17 -23.31
C THR A 159 -1.67 24.59 -23.26
N MET A 160 -2.52 25.62 -23.22
CA MET A 160 -2.14 27.04 -23.23
C MET A 160 -3.25 27.91 -22.61
N TYR A 161 -2.90 28.86 -21.73
CA TYR A 161 -3.82 29.89 -21.21
C TYR A 161 -4.13 30.95 -22.29
N ALA A 162 -4.89 30.56 -23.30
CA ALA A 162 -5.44 31.49 -24.28
C ALA A 162 -6.97 31.38 -24.22
N SER A 163 -7.61 32.34 -23.55
CA SER A 163 -9.01 32.62 -23.84
C SER A 163 -9.07 33.21 -25.25
N THR A 164 -9.88 32.62 -26.12
CA THR A 164 -10.31 33.24 -27.38
C THR A 164 -10.99 34.57 -27.14
#